data_AF-A0A2P5AYV1-F1
#
_entry.id   AF-A0A2P5AYV1-F1
#
_cell.length_a   1.000
_cell.length_b   1.000
_cell.length_c   1.000
_cell.angle_alpha   90.00
_cell.angle_beta   90.00
_cell.angle_gamma   90.00
#
_symmetry.space_group_name_H-M   'P 1'
#
loop_
_entity.id
_entity.type
_entity.pdbx_description
1 polymer ?
#
loop_
_entity_poly.entity_id
_entity_poly.type
_entity_poly.pdbx_seq_one_letter_code
_entity_poly.pdbx_strand_id
1 'polypeptide(L)'
;MMSNEELELRDNKDNTAFSLAVATGAVEAAQIMLRRNINLATIRGGERMTPLYMAALFGRFEMSSGLYSIMEESFQEKDRIGIFFTFINTGLYEISLKMVEEDTSLAIARDKDNKTALHLLAQTPSAFDNQSPKGWSKLIKSRLQFRFQRNLKQAKALELVRCLWRYVLDLGDEEVMDLIHYPSELLFDATKLGNFVFLAELISSYPDLLWETDRRNRSIIHIAVLNRHANIFNLIHEIGSIKDILATFEDDEDNNILHLAAKLPPPERLNTVSGAALQMQQELLWFEVCTSYFLSVYILQLYMVAIIIKIF
;
A
#
# COMPACT_ATOMS: atom_id res chain seq x y z
N MET A 1 30.87 -12.36 -38.49
CA MET A 1 30.33 -11.42 -37.48
C MET A 1 28.83 -11.41 -37.66
N MET A 2 28.07 -11.52 -36.57
CA MET A 2 26.60 -11.48 -36.65
C MET A 2 26.13 -10.09 -37.14
N SER A 3 25.21 -10.04 -38.09
CA SER A 3 24.63 -8.80 -38.62
C SER A 3 23.57 -8.23 -37.66
N ASN A 4 23.15 -6.99 -37.90
CA ASN A 4 22.04 -6.42 -37.14
C ASN A 4 20.74 -7.17 -37.45
N GLU A 5 20.48 -7.54 -38.71
CA GLU A 5 19.27 -8.31 -39.06
C GLU A 5 19.23 -9.68 -38.38
N GLU A 6 20.39 -10.34 -38.24
CA GLU A 6 20.48 -11.63 -37.54
C GLU A 6 20.15 -11.53 -36.05
N LEU A 7 20.47 -10.40 -35.40
CA LEU A 7 20.09 -10.15 -34.00
C LEU A 7 18.60 -9.83 -33.82
N GLU A 8 17.94 -9.38 -34.87
CA GLU A 8 16.51 -9.04 -34.88
C GLU A 8 15.61 -10.24 -35.20
N LEU A 9 16.20 -11.40 -35.51
CA LEU A 9 15.46 -12.64 -35.74
C LEU A 9 14.59 -13.02 -34.55
N ARG A 10 13.39 -13.52 -34.86
CA ARG A 10 12.36 -13.89 -33.90
C ARG A 10 12.12 -15.39 -33.89
N ASP A 11 11.81 -15.92 -32.72
CA ASP A 11 11.33 -17.29 -32.56
C ASP A 11 9.87 -17.44 -33.03
N ASN A 12 9.32 -18.65 -32.88
CA ASN A 12 7.92 -18.95 -33.24
C ASN A 12 6.87 -18.27 -32.34
N LYS A 13 7.30 -17.52 -31.31
CA LYS A 13 6.47 -16.71 -30.42
C LYS A 13 6.76 -15.22 -30.59
N ASP A 14 7.36 -14.82 -31.71
CA ASP A 14 7.77 -13.46 -32.03
C ASP A 14 8.83 -12.85 -31.10
N ASN A 15 9.52 -13.63 -30.27
CA ASN A 15 10.54 -13.13 -29.35
C ASN A 15 11.92 -13.12 -29.98
N THR A 16 12.66 -12.03 -29.79
CA THR A 16 14.10 -11.99 -30.13
C THR A 16 14.92 -12.69 -29.04
N ALA A 17 16.12 -13.16 -29.39
CA ALA A 17 17.08 -13.67 -28.40
C ALA A 17 17.36 -12.64 -27.28
N PHE A 18 17.35 -11.35 -27.63
CA PHE A 18 17.44 -10.26 -26.68
C PHE A 18 16.27 -10.23 -25.69
N SER A 19 15.02 -10.30 -26.17
CA SER A 19 13.84 -10.29 -25.30
C SER A 19 13.81 -11.47 -24.32
N LEU A 20 14.32 -12.64 -24.72
CA LEU A 20 14.48 -13.80 -23.85
C LEU A 20 15.59 -13.57 -22.80
N ALA A 21 16.73 -13.01 -23.20
CA ALA A 21 17.81 -12.64 -22.27
C ALA A 21 17.32 -11.61 -21.22
N VAL A 22 16.50 -10.65 -21.66
CA VAL A 22 15.86 -9.66 -20.78
C VAL A 22 14.92 -10.31 -19.77
N ALA A 23 13.98 -11.15 -20.23
CA ALA A 23 13.02 -11.84 -19.37
C ALA A 23 13.69 -12.74 -18.32
N THR A 24 14.77 -13.42 -18.72
CA THR A 24 15.54 -14.31 -17.84
C THR A 24 16.49 -13.56 -16.90
N GLY A 25 16.77 -12.28 -17.16
CA GLY A 25 17.73 -11.50 -16.37
C GLY A 25 19.19 -11.79 -16.72
N ALA A 26 19.48 -12.28 -17.92
CA ALA A 26 20.84 -12.49 -18.42
C ALA A 26 21.49 -11.15 -18.82
N VAL A 27 21.85 -10.34 -17.82
CA VAL A 27 22.26 -8.93 -17.97
C VAL A 27 23.42 -8.78 -18.93
N GLU A 28 24.48 -9.58 -18.78
CA GLU A 28 25.69 -9.47 -19.58
C GLU A 28 25.41 -9.80 -21.05
N ALA A 29 24.63 -10.86 -21.30
CA ALA A 29 24.25 -11.26 -22.65
C ALA A 29 23.40 -10.17 -23.32
N ALA A 30 22.40 -9.65 -22.61
CA ALA A 30 21.55 -8.58 -23.11
C ALA A 30 22.35 -7.30 -23.40
N GLN A 31 23.30 -6.93 -22.54
CA GLN A 31 24.17 -5.77 -22.77
C GLN A 31 25.09 -5.94 -23.99
N ILE A 32 25.65 -7.13 -24.21
CA ILE A 32 26.46 -7.44 -25.40
C ILE A 32 25.62 -7.24 -26.66
N MET A 33 24.37 -7.72 -26.66
CA MET A 33 23.45 -7.55 -27.78
C MET A 33 23.09 -6.07 -28.01
N LEU A 34 22.76 -5.32 -26.95
CA LEU A 34 22.43 -3.89 -27.06
C LEU A 34 23.59 -3.03 -27.59
N ARG A 35 24.82 -3.31 -27.16
CA ARG A 35 26.01 -2.62 -27.69
C ARG A 35 26.18 -2.83 -29.19
N ARG A 36 25.68 -3.95 -29.72
CA ARG A 36 25.76 -4.27 -31.14
C ARG A 36 24.60 -3.66 -31.93
N ASN A 37 23.39 -3.75 -31.39
CA ASN A 37 22.19 -3.19 -32.00
C ASN A 37 21.25 -2.62 -30.92
N ILE A 38 21.24 -1.30 -30.76
CA ILE A 38 20.42 -0.61 -29.75
C ILE A 38 18.92 -0.71 -30.05
N ASN A 39 18.53 -0.91 -31.32
CA ASN A 39 17.13 -1.04 -31.73
C ASN A 39 16.45 -2.28 -31.15
N LEU A 40 17.22 -3.27 -30.67
CA LEU A 40 16.68 -4.43 -29.96
C LEU A 40 15.82 -4.03 -28.75
N ALA A 41 16.10 -2.88 -28.11
CA ALA A 41 15.30 -2.35 -27.01
C ALA A 41 13.88 -1.97 -27.42
N THR A 42 13.63 -1.66 -28.69
CA THR A 42 12.30 -1.23 -29.19
C THR A 42 11.55 -2.33 -29.94
N ILE A 43 12.23 -3.43 -30.29
CA ILE A 43 11.60 -4.57 -30.96
C ILE A 43 10.66 -5.28 -29.99
N ARG A 44 9.37 -5.21 -30.32
CA ARG A 44 8.32 -5.90 -29.58
C ARG A 44 8.36 -7.40 -29.86
N GLY A 45 8.35 -8.16 -28.77
CA GLY A 45 8.29 -9.62 -28.79
C GLY A 45 6.86 -10.15 -28.92
N GLY A 46 6.65 -11.36 -28.43
CA GLY A 46 5.33 -11.99 -28.30
C GLY A 46 4.33 -11.10 -27.58
N GLU A 47 3.06 -11.20 -27.98
CA GLU A 47 1.95 -10.36 -27.49
C GLU A 47 2.18 -8.84 -27.66
N ARG A 48 3.12 -8.44 -28.54
CA ARG A 48 3.54 -7.05 -28.76
C ARG A 48 4.18 -6.39 -27.54
N MET A 49 4.76 -7.18 -26.64
CA MET A 49 5.41 -6.68 -25.43
C MET A 49 6.79 -6.08 -25.73
N THR A 50 7.09 -4.94 -25.11
CA THR A 50 8.44 -4.37 -25.17
C THR A 50 9.40 -5.16 -24.27
N PRO A 51 10.70 -5.17 -24.57
CA PRO A 51 11.71 -5.74 -23.68
C PRO A 51 11.63 -5.15 -22.25
N LEU A 52 11.41 -3.84 -22.11
CA LEU A 52 11.24 -3.24 -20.79
C LEU A 52 10.04 -3.81 -20.04
N TYR A 53 8.90 -3.97 -20.71
CA TYR A 53 7.73 -4.60 -20.11
C TYR A 53 8.04 -6.01 -19.63
N MET A 54 8.76 -6.81 -20.43
CA MET A 54 9.18 -8.16 -20.01
C MET A 54 10.10 -8.11 -18.78
N ALA A 55 11.09 -7.21 -18.76
CA ALA A 55 11.95 -7.02 -17.59
C ALA A 55 11.14 -6.68 -16.34
N ALA A 56 10.17 -5.76 -16.48
CA ALA A 56 9.26 -5.37 -15.42
C ALA A 56 8.44 -6.56 -14.91
N LEU A 57 7.78 -7.28 -15.82
CA LEU A 57 6.91 -8.41 -15.50
C LEU A 57 7.64 -9.51 -14.71
N PHE A 58 8.90 -9.76 -15.05
CA PHE A 58 9.73 -10.75 -14.36
C PHE A 58 10.55 -10.18 -13.20
N GLY A 59 10.34 -8.91 -12.82
CA GLY A 59 10.99 -8.28 -11.68
C GLY A 59 12.52 -8.16 -11.81
N ARG A 60 13.05 -8.01 -13.04
CA ARG A 60 14.49 -7.96 -13.33
C ARG A 60 15.04 -6.54 -13.13
N PHE A 61 15.29 -6.14 -11.89
CA PHE A 61 15.68 -4.76 -11.54
C PHE A 61 16.82 -4.20 -12.41
N GLU A 62 17.94 -4.91 -12.52
CA GLU A 62 19.12 -4.44 -13.26
C GLU A 62 18.81 -4.26 -14.76
N MET A 63 18.04 -5.19 -15.34
CA MET A 63 17.59 -5.10 -16.73
C MET A 63 16.60 -3.96 -16.93
N SER A 64 15.62 -3.83 -16.03
CA SER A 64 14.61 -2.78 -16.08
C SER A 64 15.23 -1.40 -15.98
N SER A 65 16.19 -1.20 -15.07
CA SER A 65 16.87 0.08 -14.87
C SER A 65 17.69 0.49 -16.12
N GLY A 66 18.44 -0.45 -16.69
CA GLY A 66 19.21 -0.22 -17.91
C GLY A 66 18.32 0.07 -19.12
N LEU A 67 17.25 -0.69 -19.31
CA LEU A 67 16.31 -0.52 -20.42
C LEU A 67 15.46 0.76 -20.30
N TYR A 68 15.03 1.12 -19.09
CA TYR A 68 14.26 2.34 -18.85
C TYR A 68 15.03 3.58 -19.34
N SER A 69 16.32 3.66 -18.99
CA SER A 69 17.21 4.76 -19.40
C SER A 69 17.46 4.84 -20.91
N ILE A 70 17.25 3.75 -21.66
CA ILE A 70 17.38 3.72 -23.12
C ILE A 70 16.09 4.17 -23.80
N MET A 71 14.95 3.83 -23.21
CA MET A 71 13.66 3.91 -23.87
C MET A 71 12.82 5.13 -23.48
N GLU A 72 13.29 5.96 -22.55
CA GLU A 72 12.58 7.08 -21.89
C GLU A 72 11.75 7.95 -22.86
N GLU A 73 12.27 8.24 -24.05
CA GLU A 73 11.63 9.11 -25.06
C GLU A 73 10.72 8.37 -26.08
N SER A 74 10.68 7.04 -26.04
CA SER A 74 10.12 6.21 -27.13
C SER A 74 8.77 5.54 -26.83
N PHE A 75 8.23 5.71 -25.62
CA PHE A 75 7.03 5.00 -25.18
C PHE A 75 5.73 5.62 -25.70
N GLN A 76 4.79 4.78 -26.13
CA GLN A 76 3.40 5.19 -26.20
C GLN A 76 2.86 5.33 -24.77
N GLU A 77 1.99 6.31 -24.53
CA GLU A 77 1.40 6.60 -23.21
C GLU A 77 0.78 5.35 -22.55
N LYS A 78 0.08 4.53 -23.33
CA LYS A 78 -0.52 3.27 -22.85
C LYS A 78 0.53 2.27 -22.34
N ASP A 79 1.70 2.17 -22.99
CA ASP A 79 2.77 1.31 -22.51
C ASP A 79 3.38 1.87 -21.23
N ARG A 80 3.52 3.20 -21.11
CA ARG A 80 4.07 3.87 -19.92
C ARG A 80 3.23 3.52 -18.68
N ILE A 81 1.91 3.68 -18.75
CA ILE A 81 0.99 3.35 -17.64
C ILE A 81 1.09 1.85 -17.30
N GLY A 82 1.04 0.97 -18.31
CA GLY A 82 1.14 -0.47 -18.08
C GLY A 82 2.45 -0.90 -17.43
N ILE A 83 3.58 -0.34 -17.87
CA ILE A 83 4.91 -0.61 -17.30
C ILE A 83 5.02 -0.08 -15.87
N PHE A 84 4.51 1.14 -15.61
CA PHE A 84 4.49 1.75 -14.28
C PHE A 84 3.79 0.84 -13.26
N PHE A 85 2.57 0.40 -13.57
CA PHE A 85 1.83 -0.51 -12.70
C PHE A 85 2.49 -1.88 -12.56
N THR A 86 3.14 -2.36 -13.62
CA THR A 86 3.90 -3.62 -13.57
C THR A 86 5.07 -3.49 -12.59
N PHE A 87 5.83 -2.39 -12.63
CA PHE A 87 6.92 -2.15 -11.69
C PHE A 87 6.47 -2.11 -10.23
N ILE A 88 5.33 -1.47 -9.93
CA ILE A 88 4.76 -1.46 -8.58
C ILE A 88 4.44 -2.88 -8.13
N ASN A 89 3.71 -3.64 -8.96
CA ASN A 89 3.29 -5.00 -8.63
C ASN A 89 4.47 -5.98 -8.44
N THR A 90 5.58 -5.77 -9.14
CA THR A 90 6.81 -6.56 -8.96
C THR A 90 7.76 -5.99 -7.90
N GLY A 91 7.40 -4.87 -7.26
CA GLY A 91 8.18 -4.23 -6.21
C GLY A 91 9.44 -3.50 -6.67
N LEU A 92 9.49 -3.07 -7.93
CA LEU A 92 10.54 -2.24 -8.51
C LEU A 92 10.25 -0.75 -8.23
N TYR A 93 10.12 -0.42 -6.93
CA TYR A 93 9.66 0.89 -6.47
C TYR A 93 10.62 2.04 -6.82
N GLU A 94 11.92 1.75 -6.94
CA GLU A 94 12.91 2.76 -7.33
C GLU A 94 12.65 3.30 -8.74
N ILE A 95 12.38 2.40 -9.70
CA ILE A 95 12.08 2.79 -11.08
C ILE A 95 10.69 3.43 -11.14
N SER A 96 9.72 2.91 -10.37
CA SER A 96 8.37 3.49 -10.26
C SER A 96 8.42 4.93 -9.73
N LEU A 97 9.27 5.22 -8.75
CA LEU A 97 9.47 6.57 -8.20
C LEU A 97 10.05 7.50 -9.26
N LYS A 98 11.10 7.06 -9.96
CA LYS A 98 11.71 7.81 -11.08
C LYS A 98 10.66 8.16 -12.14
N MET A 99 9.80 7.22 -12.52
CA MET A 99 8.72 7.46 -13.49
C MET A 99 7.75 8.57 -13.05
N VAL A 100 7.34 8.60 -11.78
CA VAL A 100 6.41 9.62 -11.26
C VAL A 100 7.08 10.99 -11.13
N GLU A 101 8.38 11.02 -10.80
CA GLU A 101 9.16 12.25 -10.74
C GLU A 101 9.32 12.90 -12.12
N GLU A 102 9.37 12.09 -13.18
CA GLU A 102 9.45 12.55 -14.59
C GLU A 102 8.08 12.89 -15.18
N ASP A 103 7.04 12.14 -14.79
CA ASP A 103 5.67 12.31 -15.29
C ASP A 103 4.67 12.17 -14.12
N THR A 104 4.31 13.33 -13.56
CA THR A 104 3.44 13.39 -12.38
C THR A 104 2.00 12.95 -12.67
N SER A 105 1.58 12.88 -13.93
CA SER A 105 0.25 12.36 -14.30
C SER A 105 0.06 10.89 -13.88
N LEU A 106 1.17 10.15 -13.71
CA LEU A 106 1.18 8.78 -13.22
C LEU A 106 0.68 8.65 -11.78
N ALA A 107 0.72 9.72 -10.98
CA ALA A 107 0.26 9.67 -9.60
C ALA A 107 -1.25 9.41 -9.46
N ILE A 108 -2.03 9.88 -10.45
CA ILE A 108 -3.48 9.66 -10.54
C ILE A 108 -3.89 8.71 -11.67
N ALA A 109 -2.92 8.19 -12.42
CA ALA A 109 -3.18 7.20 -13.45
C ALA A 109 -3.87 5.97 -12.85
N ARG A 110 -4.65 5.28 -13.67
CA ARG A 110 -5.43 4.11 -13.28
C ARG A 110 -5.03 2.90 -14.10
N ASP A 111 -4.93 1.76 -13.44
CA ASP A 111 -4.65 0.49 -14.09
C ASP A 111 -5.92 -0.10 -14.73
N LYS A 112 -5.82 -1.32 -15.25
CA LYS A 112 -6.94 -2.05 -15.88
C LYS A 112 -8.13 -2.32 -14.93
N ASP A 113 -7.88 -2.31 -13.62
CA ASP A 113 -8.86 -2.54 -12.56
C ASP A 113 -9.31 -1.19 -11.93
N ASN A 114 -9.02 -0.08 -12.62
CA ASN A 114 -9.24 1.31 -12.21
C ASN A 114 -8.48 1.75 -10.95
N LYS A 115 -7.52 0.96 -10.46
CA LYS A 115 -6.75 1.27 -9.24
C LYS A 115 -5.63 2.26 -9.57
N THR A 116 -5.43 3.23 -8.69
CA THR A 116 -4.22 4.06 -8.71
C THR A 116 -3.05 3.35 -8.03
N ALA A 117 -1.84 3.89 -8.17
CA ALA A 117 -0.66 3.34 -7.49
C ALA A 117 -0.84 3.26 -5.96
N LEU A 118 -1.50 4.25 -5.36
CA LEU A 118 -1.79 4.25 -3.93
C LEU A 118 -2.73 3.12 -3.51
N HIS A 119 -3.71 2.72 -4.33
CA HIS A 119 -4.57 1.57 -4.04
C HIS A 119 -3.78 0.26 -4.03
N LEU A 120 -2.85 0.07 -4.98
CA LEU A 120 -2.01 -1.12 -5.01
C LEU A 120 -1.07 -1.17 -3.80
N LEU A 121 -0.47 -0.03 -3.45
CA LEU A 121 0.41 0.08 -2.29
C LEU A 121 -0.34 -0.11 -0.97
N ALA A 122 -1.56 0.43 -0.84
CA ALA A 122 -2.47 0.19 0.28
C ALA A 122 -2.71 -1.31 0.49
N GLN A 123 -2.87 -2.05 -0.61
CA GLN A 123 -3.12 -3.50 -0.62
C GLN A 123 -1.85 -4.37 -0.52
N THR A 124 -0.67 -3.76 -0.35
CA THR A 124 0.62 -4.48 -0.31
C THR A 124 1.40 -4.20 0.99
N PRO A 125 0.96 -4.70 2.16
CA PRO A 125 1.68 -4.51 3.43
C PRO A 125 3.14 -4.99 3.39
N SER A 126 3.41 -6.07 2.65
CA SER A 126 4.76 -6.65 2.49
C SER A 126 5.77 -5.70 1.83
N ALA A 127 5.31 -4.65 1.15
CA ALA A 127 6.17 -3.58 0.63
C ALA A 127 6.82 -2.75 1.74
N PHE A 128 6.21 -2.73 2.93
CA PHE A 128 6.58 -1.87 4.05
C PHE A 128 6.95 -2.66 5.31
N ASP A 129 6.62 -3.95 5.36
CA ASP A 129 6.91 -4.81 6.50
C ASP A 129 8.43 -4.95 6.71
N ASN A 130 8.87 -4.42 7.84
CA ASN A 130 10.02 -4.93 8.57
C ASN A 130 9.43 -5.75 9.72
N GLN A 131 9.87 -6.99 9.93
CA GLN A 131 9.53 -7.74 11.15
C GLN A 131 9.61 -6.79 12.35
N SER A 132 8.46 -6.50 12.97
CA SER A 132 8.39 -5.51 14.04
C SER A 132 9.31 -5.91 15.19
N PRO A 133 10.18 -5.02 15.73
CA PRO A 133 10.82 -5.31 17.00
C PRO A 133 9.73 -5.40 18.07
N LYS A 134 9.72 -6.50 18.83
CA LYS A 134 8.85 -6.68 20.00
C LYS A 134 9.09 -5.52 20.98
N GLY A 135 8.08 -4.70 21.27
CA GLY A 135 8.11 -3.74 22.40
C GLY A 135 8.05 -2.24 22.08
N TRP A 136 6.99 -1.78 21.40
CA TRP A 136 6.80 -0.37 21.03
C TRP A 136 6.11 0.52 22.07
N SER A 137 5.79 0.01 23.26
CA SER A 137 4.98 0.73 24.26
C SER A 137 5.68 1.90 24.98
N LYS A 138 6.79 2.47 24.48
CA LYS A 138 7.60 3.43 25.27
C LYS A 138 8.09 4.72 24.62
N LEU A 139 7.93 5.02 23.33
CA LEU A 139 8.62 6.20 22.76
C LEU A 139 7.84 6.97 21.68
N ILE A 140 6.83 7.75 22.08
CA ILE A 140 6.17 8.76 21.21
C ILE A 140 6.32 10.17 21.83
N LYS A 141 7.53 10.52 22.29
CA LYS A 141 7.79 11.87 22.86
C LYS A 141 8.84 12.69 22.10
N SER A 142 9.20 12.33 20.88
CA SER A 142 10.02 13.19 20.03
C SER A 142 9.54 13.11 18.59
N ARG A 143 9.15 14.26 18.04
CA ARG A 143 8.83 14.53 16.63
C ARG A 143 9.47 13.53 15.66
N LEU A 144 8.65 12.66 15.07
CA LEU A 144 8.75 12.08 13.71
C LEU A 144 10.15 12.02 13.07
N GLN A 145 11.12 11.41 13.76
CA GLN A 145 12.36 10.91 13.17
C GLN A 145 12.48 9.42 13.48
N PHE A 146 11.53 8.62 12.96
CA PHE A 146 11.63 7.17 12.98
C PHE A 146 12.48 6.69 11.81
N ARG A 147 13.78 6.52 12.07
CA ARG A 147 14.69 5.85 11.15
C ARG A 147 14.50 4.35 11.30
N PHE A 148 13.44 3.82 10.68
CA PHE A 148 13.35 2.38 10.42
C PHE A 148 14.64 1.95 9.70
N GLN A 149 15.33 0.90 10.17
CA GLN A 149 16.30 0.18 9.34
C GLN A 149 15.51 -0.53 8.24
N ARG A 150 15.11 0.22 7.22
CA ARG A 150 14.47 -0.30 6.01
C ARG A 150 15.58 -0.89 5.16
N ASN A 151 15.36 -2.08 4.59
CA ASN A 151 16.11 -2.44 3.40
C ASN A 151 15.77 -1.43 2.30
N LEU A 152 16.66 -1.32 1.31
CA LEU A 152 16.55 -0.31 0.24
C LEU A 152 15.17 -0.36 -0.44
N LYS A 153 14.61 -1.56 -0.66
CA LYS A 153 13.29 -1.74 -1.28
C LYS A 153 12.16 -1.09 -0.49
N GLN A 154 12.07 -1.30 0.82
CA GLN A 154 10.99 -0.71 1.62
C GLN A 154 11.17 0.80 1.80
N ALA A 155 12.42 1.30 1.77
CA ALA A 155 12.69 2.74 1.76
C ALA A 155 12.13 3.36 0.48
N LYS A 156 12.43 2.74 -0.68
CA LYS A 156 11.90 3.17 -1.98
C LYS A 156 10.38 3.04 -2.08
N ALA A 157 9.77 2.02 -1.49
CA ALA A 157 8.32 1.91 -1.40
C ALA A 157 7.69 3.12 -0.69
N LEU A 158 8.27 3.55 0.44
CA LEU A 158 7.75 4.71 1.18
C LEU A 158 8.03 6.03 0.48
N GLU A 159 9.21 6.19 -0.13
CA GLU A 159 9.51 7.36 -0.97
C GLU A 159 8.49 7.48 -2.11
N LEU A 160 8.12 6.36 -2.74
CA LEU A 160 7.06 6.32 -3.75
C LEU A 160 5.69 6.74 -3.17
N VAL A 161 5.26 6.18 -2.03
CA VAL A 161 4.00 6.60 -1.36
C VAL A 161 4.00 8.10 -1.09
N ARG A 162 5.09 8.65 -0.57
CA ARG A 162 5.23 10.08 -0.30
C ARG A 162 5.11 10.93 -1.55
N CYS A 163 5.80 10.52 -2.62
CA CYS A 163 5.77 11.24 -3.88
C CYS A 163 4.34 11.27 -4.46
N LEU A 164 3.68 10.11 -4.50
CA LEU A 164 2.30 9.97 -4.95
C LEU A 164 1.34 10.79 -4.09
N TRP A 165 1.44 10.66 -2.77
CA TRP A 165 0.52 11.30 -1.84
C TRP A 165 0.66 12.82 -1.86
N ARG A 166 1.89 13.35 -1.94
CA ARG A 166 2.11 14.79 -2.11
C ARG A 166 1.38 15.34 -3.34
N TYR A 167 1.46 14.64 -4.47
CA TYR A 167 0.75 15.07 -5.67
C TYR A 167 -0.76 14.99 -5.52
N VAL A 168 -1.27 13.94 -4.86
CA VAL A 168 -2.71 13.83 -4.57
C VAL A 168 -3.18 14.98 -3.65
N LEU A 169 -2.38 15.36 -2.66
CA LEU A 169 -2.68 16.50 -1.77
C LEU A 169 -2.62 17.87 -2.47
N ASP A 170 -1.98 17.96 -3.63
CA ASP A 170 -2.00 19.18 -4.46
C ASP A 170 -3.32 19.31 -5.26
N LEU A 171 -4.18 18.28 -5.24
CA LEU A 171 -5.53 18.32 -5.81
C LEU A 171 -6.51 19.03 -4.83
N GLY A 172 -7.76 19.24 -5.26
CA GLY A 172 -8.83 19.67 -4.36
C GLY A 172 -9.30 18.54 -3.44
N ASP A 173 -9.90 18.91 -2.31
CA ASP A 173 -10.39 17.94 -1.31
C ASP A 173 -11.38 16.94 -1.93
N GLU A 174 -12.25 17.38 -2.85
CA GLU A 174 -13.20 16.51 -3.55
C GLU A 174 -12.47 15.45 -4.38
N GLU A 175 -11.45 15.83 -5.14
CA GLU A 175 -10.66 14.89 -5.94
C GLU A 175 -9.83 13.93 -5.08
N VAL A 176 -9.33 14.39 -3.92
CA VAL A 176 -8.67 13.52 -2.93
C VAL A 176 -9.66 12.47 -2.43
N MET A 177 -10.87 12.89 -2.05
CA MET A 177 -11.92 12.00 -1.54
C MET A 177 -12.36 10.98 -2.61
N ASP A 178 -12.61 11.44 -3.83
CA ASP A 178 -12.93 10.57 -4.96
C ASP A 178 -11.85 9.51 -5.21
N LEU A 179 -10.57 9.90 -5.11
CA LEU A 179 -9.47 8.97 -5.26
C LEU A 179 -9.43 7.94 -4.14
N ILE A 180 -9.64 8.31 -2.87
CA ILE A 180 -9.58 7.35 -1.75
C ILE A 180 -10.82 6.42 -1.69
N HIS A 181 -11.95 6.82 -2.27
CA HIS A 181 -13.19 6.03 -2.28
C HIS A 181 -13.33 5.13 -3.52
N TYR A 182 -12.69 5.48 -4.65
CA TYR A 182 -12.82 4.75 -5.91
C TYR A 182 -11.47 4.27 -6.50
N PRO A 183 -11.34 2.98 -6.87
CA PRO A 183 -12.41 1.99 -7.06
C PRO A 183 -12.71 1.14 -5.82
N SER A 184 -11.89 1.25 -4.79
CA SER A 184 -12.08 0.60 -3.52
C SER A 184 -11.72 1.55 -2.39
N GLU A 185 -12.21 1.24 -1.20
CA GLU A 185 -12.00 2.04 0.00
C GLU A 185 -10.54 1.97 0.47
N LEU A 186 -9.69 2.85 -0.05
CA LEU A 186 -8.24 2.80 0.09
C LEU A 186 -7.78 2.69 1.55
N LEU A 187 -8.35 3.51 2.43
CA LEU A 187 -8.03 3.53 3.86
C LEU A 187 -8.46 2.22 4.55
N PHE A 188 -9.66 1.73 4.24
CA PHE A 188 -10.21 0.54 4.90
C PHE A 188 -9.58 -0.74 4.36
N ASP A 189 -9.19 -0.79 3.09
CA ASP A 189 -8.41 -1.89 2.53
C ASP A 189 -7.04 -1.99 3.20
N ALA A 190 -6.31 -0.87 3.30
CA ALA A 190 -5.04 -0.81 4.02
C ALA A 190 -5.21 -1.22 5.49
N THR A 191 -6.30 -0.82 6.13
CA THR A 191 -6.57 -1.13 7.54
C THR A 191 -6.90 -2.61 7.74
N LYS A 192 -7.76 -3.21 6.91
CA LYS A 192 -8.07 -4.65 6.95
C LYS A 192 -6.81 -5.48 6.79
N LEU A 193 -5.88 -5.05 5.93
CA LEU A 193 -4.62 -5.74 5.66
C LEU A 193 -3.50 -5.43 6.65
N GLY A 194 -3.70 -4.46 7.56
CA GLY A 194 -2.70 -4.12 8.57
C GLY A 194 -1.53 -3.29 8.05
N ASN A 195 -1.73 -2.55 6.95
CA ASN A 195 -0.70 -1.74 6.30
C ASN A 195 -0.41 -0.44 7.09
N PHE A 196 0.12 -0.60 8.29
CA PHE A 196 0.34 0.48 9.26
C PHE A 196 1.24 1.59 8.71
N VAL A 197 2.36 1.25 8.06
CA VAL A 197 3.33 2.25 7.59
C VAL A 197 2.73 3.15 6.51
N PHE A 198 1.93 2.57 5.61
CA PHE A 198 1.19 3.32 4.60
C PHE A 198 0.17 4.27 5.24
N LEU A 199 -0.67 3.76 6.15
CA LEU A 199 -1.67 4.56 6.85
C LEU A 199 -1.06 5.68 7.68
N ALA A 200 0.04 5.41 8.37
CA ALA A 200 0.76 6.40 9.16
C ALA A 200 1.24 7.58 8.29
N GLU A 201 1.72 7.30 7.07
CA GLU A 201 2.18 8.35 6.16
C GLU A 201 1.02 9.25 5.66
N LEU A 202 -0.08 8.63 5.23
CA LEU A 202 -1.27 9.36 4.74
C LEU A 202 -1.90 10.19 5.85
N ILE A 203 -2.23 9.56 6.99
CA ILE A 203 -2.93 10.21 8.11
C ILE A 203 -2.08 11.31 8.75
N SER A 204 -0.75 11.12 8.84
CA SER A 204 0.13 12.18 9.39
C SER A 204 0.14 13.44 8.54
N SER A 205 -0.10 13.30 7.22
CA SER A 205 -0.10 14.41 6.27
C SER A 205 -1.50 15.00 6.09
N TYR A 206 -2.56 14.20 6.28
CA TYR A 206 -3.94 14.59 6.10
C TYR A 206 -4.84 13.94 7.20
N PRO A 207 -4.88 14.52 8.41
CA PRO A 207 -5.55 13.93 9.57
C PRO A 207 -7.07 13.77 9.43
N ASP A 208 -7.71 14.54 8.55
CA ASP A 208 -9.16 14.50 8.33
C ASP A 208 -9.65 13.15 7.80
N LEU A 209 -8.74 12.34 7.21
CA LEU A 209 -9.00 10.95 6.85
C LEU A 209 -9.47 10.07 8.01
N LEU A 210 -9.23 10.48 9.27
CA LEU A 210 -9.71 9.75 10.44
C LEU A 210 -11.24 9.82 10.63
N TRP A 211 -11.90 10.81 10.04
CA TRP A 211 -13.36 10.98 10.10
C TRP A 211 -14.10 10.08 9.11
N GLU A 212 -13.38 9.50 8.15
CA GLU A 212 -13.96 8.61 7.15
C GLU A 212 -14.58 7.37 7.78
N THR A 213 -15.66 6.90 7.16
CA THR A 213 -16.35 5.66 7.52
C THR A 213 -16.53 4.77 6.29
N ASP A 214 -16.48 3.46 6.49
CA ASP A 214 -16.75 2.51 5.42
C ASP A 214 -18.25 2.44 5.12
N ARG A 215 -18.63 1.63 4.12
CA ARG A 215 -20.04 1.39 3.77
C ARG A 215 -20.93 0.82 4.90
N ARG A 216 -20.36 0.43 6.03
CA ARG A 216 -21.08 -0.03 7.23
C ARG A 216 -21.01 0.98 8.38
N ASN A 217 -20.67 2.24 8.06
CA ASN A 217 -20.45 3.31 9.02
C ASN A 217 -19.32 3.03 10.02
N ARG A 218 -18.34 2.20 9.66
CA ARG A 218 -17.20 1.87 10.53
C ARG A 218 -15.99 2.73 10.20
N SER A 219 -15.50 3.47 11.19
CA SER A 219 -14.23 4.21 11.06
C SER A 219 -13.00 3.29 11.12
N ILE A 220 -11.81 3.85 10.86
CA ILE A 220 -10.54 3.10 10.83
C ILE A 220 -10.30 2.34 12.15
N ILE A 221 -10.71 2.90 13.29
CA ILE A 221 -10.53 2.25 14.60
C ILE A 221 -11.37 0.99 14.75
N HIS A 222 -12.61 0.99 14.24
CA HIS A 222 -13.49 -0.18 14.22
C HIS A 222 -12.86 -1.30 13.39
N ILE A 223 -12.34 -0.97 12.21
CA ILE A 223 -11.70 -1.95 11.32
C ILE A 223 -10.40 -2.48 11.93
N ALA A 224 -9.58 -1.62 12.54
CA ALA A 224 -8.35 -2.03 13.22
C ALA A 224 -8.67 -2.99 14.37
N VAL A 225 -9.74 -2.75 15.12
CA VAL A 225 -10.19 -3.60 16.23
C VAL A 225 -10.71 -4.94 15.76
N LEU A 226 -11.59 -4.96 14.75
CA LEU A 226 -12.09 -6.18 14.13
C LEU A 226 -10.97 -7.10 13.62
N ASN A 227 -9.91 -6.51 13.06
CA ASN A 227 -8.81 -7.26 12.45
C ASN A 227 -7.59 -7.43 13.36
N ARG A 228 -7.67 -7.05 14.64
CA ARG A 228 -6.58 -7.17 15.64
C ARG A 228 -5.28 -6.49 15.23
N HIS A 229 -5.37 -5.32 14.59
CA HIS A 229 -4.21 -4.54 14.17
C HIS A 229 -3.81 -3.52 15.24
N ALA A 230 -3.14 -4.00 16.28
CA ALA A 230 -2.71 -3.19 17.43
C ALA A 230 -1.91 -1.93 17.04
N ASN A 231 -1.05 -2.02 16.03
CA ASN A 231 -0.23 -0.88 15.59
C ASN A 231 -1.09 0.26 15.01
N ILE A 232 -2.13 -0.08 14.23
CA ILE A 232 -3.05 0.91 13.67
C ILE A 232 -3.94 1.48 14.77
N PHE A 233 -4.40 0.63 15.69
CA PHE A 233 -5.14 1.07 16.87
C PHE A 233 -4.34 2.11 17.69
N ASN A 234 -3.06 1.82 17.94
CA ASN A 234 -2.17 2.73 18.67
C ASN A 234 -1.88 4.03 17.90
N LEU A 235 -1.76 3.98 16.57
CA LEU A 235 -1.62 5.19 15.74
C LEU A 235 -2.74 6.20 16.01
N ILE A 236 -3.99 5.73 15.96
CA ILE A 236 -5.17 6.58 16.15
C ILE A 236 -5.20 7.13 17.58
N HIS A 237 -4.80 6.30 18.55
CA HIS A 237 -4.70 6.72 19.94
C HIS A 237 -3.69 7.87 20.15
N GLU A 238 -2.58 7.87 19.41
CA GLU A 238 -1.52 8.88 19.52
C GLU A 238 -1.91 10.23 18.89
N ILE A 239 -2.85 10.25 17.95
CA ILE A 239 -3.24 11.46 17.21
C ILE A 239 -4.08 12.42 18.07
N GLY A 240 -4.59 11.99 19.22
CA GLY A 240 -5.17 12.87 20.24
C GLY A 240 -6.61 12.54 20.60
N SER A 241 -7.44 13.57 20.84
CA SER A 241 -8.82 13.43 21.33
C SER A 241 -9.81 12.94 20.27
N ILE A 242 -9.41 12.86 18.99
CA ILE A 242 -10.26 12.36 17.91
C ILE A 242 -10.72 10.92 18.18
N LYS A 243 -9.87 10.10 18.81
CA LYS A 243 -10.18 8.73 19.18
C LYS A 243 -11.42 8.63 20.08
N ASP A 244 -11.65 9.62 20.94
CA ASP A 244 -12.74 9.60 21.92
C ASP A 244 -14.07 9.80 21.22
N ILE A 245 -14.08 10.63 20.16
CA ILE A 245 -15.26 10.83 19.30
C ILE A 245 -15.46 9.62 18.39
N LEU A 246 -14.39 9.11 17.77
CA LEU A 246 -14.50 7.90 16.93
C LEU A 246 -14.99 6.68 17.72
N ALA A 247 -14.73 6.64 19.03
CA ALA A 247 -15.23 5.58 19.91
C ALA A 247 -16.72 5.65 20.22
N THR A 248 -17.36 6.81 20.02
CA THR A 248 -18.81 6.93 20.16
C THR A 248 -19.57 6.56 18.89
N PHE A 249 -18.87 6.30 17.78
CA PHE A 249 -19.52 5.87 16.55
C PHE A 249 -20.00 4.42 16.71
N GLU A 250 -21.10 4.12 16.03
CA GLU A 250 -21.71 2.80 15.96
C GLU A 250 -21.82 2.41 14.49
N ASP A 251 -21.58 1.13 14.19
CA ASP A 251 -21.79 0.61 12.84
C ASP A 251 -23.30 0.48 12.53
N ASP A 252 -23.65 0.14 11.29
CA ASP A 252 -25.06 -0.02 10.87
C ASP A 252 -25.85 -1.10 11.64
N GLU A 253 -25.17 -1.91 12.45
CA GLU A 253 -25.76 -2.94 13.33
C GLU A 253 -25.72 -2.49 14.82
N ASP A 254 -25.58 -1.19 15.09
CA ASP A 254 -25.45 -0.58 16.41
C ASP A 254 -24.25 -1.12 17.24
N ASN A 255 -23.23 -1.69 16.58
CA ASN A 255 -22.04 -2.18 17.28
C ASN A 255 -21.03 -1.04 17.51
N ASN A 256 -20.81 -0.69 18.77
CA ASN A 256 -19.62 0.06 19.17
C ASN A 256 -18.33 -0.79 19.14
N ILE A 257 -17.18 -0.15 19.39
CA ILE A 257 -15.84 -0.78 19.40
C ILE A 257 -15.77 -2.02 20.29
N LEU A 258 -16.42 -2.04 21.46
CA LEU A 258 -16.35 -3.17 22.39
C LEU A 258 -17.12 -4.39 21.86
N HIS A 259 -18.27 -4.18 21.22
CA HIS A 259 -18.97 -5.25 20.51
C HIS A 259 -18.07 -5.86 19.42
N LEU A 260 -17.37 -5.02 18.66
CA LEU A 260 -16.45 -5.48 17.62
C LEU A 260 -15.21 -6.20 18.18
N ALA A 261 -14.70 -5.77 19.33
CA ALA A 261 -13.61 -6.44 20.03
C ALA A 261 -14.01 -7.84 20.52
N ALA A 262 -15.28 -8.05 20.86
CA ALA A 262 -15.83 -9.33 21.27
C ALA A 262 -16.19 -10.27 20.09
N LYS A 263 -16.33 -9.75 18.87
CA LYS A 263 -16.54 -10.57 17.66
C LYS A 263 -15.29 -11.39 17.35
N LEU A 264 -15.47 -12.60 16.80
CA LEU A 264 -14.37 -13.46 16.38
C LEU A 264 -13.54 -12.76 15.28
N PRO A 265 -12.19 -12.73 15.38
CA PRO A 265 -11.37 -12.11 14.36
C PRO A 265 -11.31 -12.95 13.08
N PRO A 266 -10.82 -12.38 11.97
CA PRO A 266 -10.61 -13.12 10.73
C PRO A 266 -9.74 -14.37 10.92
N PRO A 267 -9.93 -15.45 10.15
CA PRO A 267 -9.18 -16.70 10.29
C PRO A 267 -7.66 -16.51 10.24
N GLU A 268 -7.16 -15.59 9.43
CA GLU A 268 -5.74 -15.27 9.30
C GLU A 268 -5.16 -14.76 10.63
N ARG A 269 -5.98 -14.09 11.44
CA ARG A 269 -5.61 -13.57 12.75
C ARG A 269 -5.81 -14.61 13.84
N LEU A 270 -6.95 -15.30 13.82
CA LEU A 270 -7.28 -16.35 14.79
C LEU A 270 -6.27 -17.50 14.78
N ASN A 271 -5.78 -17.87 13.59
CA ASN A 271 -4.86 -19.01 13.42
C ASN A 271 -3.37 -18.62 13.55
N THR A 272 -3.05 -17.41 14.02
CA THR A 272 -1.66 -17.02 14.32
C THR A 272 -1.06 -17.83 15.48
N VAL A 273 -1.90 -18.35 16.37
CA VAL A 273 -1.54 -19.26 17.46
C VAL A 273 -2.32 -20.57 17.34
N SER A 274 -1.67 -21.68 17.67
CA SER A 274 -2.29 -23.01 17.63
C SER A 274 -2.89 -23.39 18.98
N GLY A 275 -4.17 -23.77 18.98
CA GLY A 275 -4.87 -24.30 20.14
C GLY A 275 -5.87 -23.32 20.78
N ALA A 276 -7.06 -23.82 21.09
CA ALA A 276 -8.19 -23.01 21.56
C ALA A 276 -7.89 -22.19 22.84
N ALA A 277 -7.08 -22.73 23.76
CA ALA A 277 -6.71 -22.02 24.99
C ALA A 277 -5.84 -20.79 24.72
N LEU A 278 -4.86 -20.88 23.81
CA LEU A 278 -4.00 -19.76 23.44
C LEU A 278 -4.74 -18.71 22.61
N GLN A 279 -5.63 -19.16 21.72
CA GLN A 279 -6.54 -18.27 21.00
C GLN A 279 -7.40 -17.48 21.98
N MET A 280 -8.08 -18.16 22.92
CA MET A 280 -8.90 -17.50 23.94
C MET A 280 -8.09 -16.52 24.80
N GLN A 281 -6.87 -16.89 25.21
CA GLN A 281 -6.01 -16.00 26.01
C GLN A 281 -5.66 -14.72 25.24
N GLN A 282 -5.31 -14.83 23.96
CA GLN A 282 -4.96 -13.67 23.13
C GLN A 282 -6.17 -12.76 22.90
N GLU A 283 -7.35 -13.34 22.67
CA GLU A 283 -8.60 -12.58 22.50
C GLU A 283 -9.01 -11.87 23.80
N LEU A 284 -8.83 -12.51 24.96
CA LEU A 284 -9.08 -11.88 26.25
C LEU A 284 -8.16 -10.67 26.48
N LEU A 285 -6.86 -10.81 26.20
CA LEU A 285 -5.90 -9.71 26.30
C LEU A 285 -6.24 -8.56 25.34
N TRP A 286 -6.67 -8.88 24.11
CA TRP A 286 -7.11 -7.87 23.15
C TRP A 286 -8.34 -7.10 23.65
N PHE A 287 -9.33 -7.82 24.20
CA PHE A 287 -10.53 -7.22 24.77
C PHE A 287 -10.21 -6.34 25.99
N GLU A 288 -9.32 -6.79 26.88
CA GLU A 288 -8.82 -5.99 28.01
C GLU A 288 -8.12 -4.70 27.55
N VAL A 289 -7.31 -4.78 26.49
CA VAL A 289 -6.70 -3.61 25.86
C VAL A 289 -7.81 -2.66 25.40
N CYS A 290 -8.74 -3.08 24.54
CA CYS A 290 -9.81 -2.21 24.03
C CYS A 290 -10.66 -1.59 25.16
N THR A 291 -11.06 -2.38 26.15
CA THR A 291 -11.83 -1.88 27.30
C THR A 291 -11.05 -0.83 28.09
N SER A 292 -9.76 -1.04 28.37
CA SER A 292 -8.95 -0.07 29.12
C SER A 292 -8.87 1.31 28.48
N TYR A 293 -8.97 1.39 27.14
CA TYR A 293 -8.92 2.65 26.41
C TYR A 293 -10.24 3.41 26.35
N PHE A 294 -11.39 2.71 26.36
CA PHE A 294 -12.70 3.35 26.11
C PHE A 294 -13.68 3.28 27.28
N LEU A 295 -13.34 2.58 28.37
CA LEU A 295 -14.23 2.47 29.53
C LEU A 295 -14.63 3.84 30.09
N SER A 296 -13.72 4.82 30.11
CA SER A 296 -14.03 6.19 30.56
C SER A 296 -15.01 6.91 29.64
N VAL A 297 -14.92 6.73 28.33
CA VAL A 297 -15.81 7.35 27.32
C VAL A 297 -17.22 6.80 27.45
N TYR A 298 -17.39 5.48 27.56
CA TYR A 298 -18.71 4.87 27.69
C TYR A 298 -19.37 5.14 29.04
N ILE A 299 -18.58 5.24 30.13
CA ILE A 299 -19.09 5.72 31.41
C ILE A 299 -19.63 7.15 31.25
N LEU A 300 -18.88 8.06 30.62
CA LEU A 300 -19.33 9.44 30.40
C LEU A 300 -20.60 9.52 29.53
N GLN A 301 -20.74 8.67 28.52
CA GLN A 301 -21.94 8.60 27.68
C GLN A 301 -23.18 8.15 28.49
N LEU A 302 -23.04 7.13 29.34
CA LEU A 302 -24.10 6.70 30.28
C LEU A 302 -24.46 7.80 31.28
N TYR A 303 -23.48 8.54 31.80
CA TYR A 303 -23.72 9.68 32.69
C TYR A 303 -24.41 10.86 31.97
N MET A 304 -24.02 11.19 30.74
CA MET A 304 -24.65 12.23 29.94
C MET A 304 -26.10 11.88 29.58
N VAL A 305 -26.37 10.63 29.20
CA VAL A 305 -27.74 10.13 28.98
C VAL A 305 -28.55 10.17 30.28
N ALA A 306 -27.97 9.77 31.41
CA ALA A 306 -28.64 9.85 32.72
C ALA A 306 -28.91 11.29 33.20
N ILE A 307 -28.06 12.26 32.83
CA ILE A 307 -28.26 13.68 33.12
C ILE A 307 -29.36 14.26 32.21
N ILE A 308 -29.37 13.92 30.92
CA ILE A 308 -30.42 14.34 29.98
C ILE A 308 -31.78 13.78 30.40
N ILE A 309 -31.85 12.52 30.84
CA ILE A 309 -33.09 11.89 31.34
C ILE A 309 -33.57 12.52 32.68
N LYS A 310 -32.69 13.13 33.48
CA LYS A 310 -33.06 13.83 34.72
C LYS A 310 -33.50 15.28 34.52
N ILE A 311 -33.31 15.84 33.31
CA ILE A 311 -33.66 17.22 32.96
C ILE A 311 -35.03 17.29 32.25
N PHE A 312 -35.64 16.13 31.95
CA PHE A 312 -37.05 15.98 31.54
C PHE A 312 -37.87 15.29 32.64
#